data_AF-A0A4Y7IV92-F1
#
_entry.id   AF-A0A4Y7IV92-F1
#
_cell.length_a   1.000
_cell.length_b   1.000
_cell.length_c   1.000
_cell.angle_alpha   90.00
_cell.angle_beta   90.00
_cell.angle_gamma   90.00
#
_symmetry.space_group_name_H-M   'P 1'
#
loop_
_entity.id
_entity.type
_entity.pdbx_description
1 polymer ?
#
loop_
_entity_poly.entity_id
_entity_poly.type
_entity_poly.pdbx_seq_one_letter_code
_entity_poly.pdbx_strand_id
1 'polypeptide(L)'
;MQTVTPEFQVYFNDKASNDFNTLFASIPLEKRYFAAGVLGSFHGRLFPRASLHFVNSFTALHWLSRVPKEAGDINSSARNKGRIHYTNASNEVVQAYTAQYVLNMEAFLLARAHEIICGGLMFILVPAIPDDTLASQESIGLLLDVLGTCLMEMAKMEILDEAKVDSFNLPVYLTSPKQVKELVDRVGCFTIERLERLETLFPPASGA
;
A
#
# COMPACT_ATOMS: atom_id res chain seq x y z
N MET A 1 -19.95 -5.43 40.35
CA MET A 1 -18.51 -5.33 40.03
C MET A 1 -18.28 -3.98 39.39
N GLN A 2 -17.36 -3.16 39.90
CA GLN A 2 -16.99 -1.90 39.24
C GLN A 2 -16.29 -2.25 37.92
N THR A 3 -16.84 -1.83 36.80
CA THR A 3 -16.19 -1.96 35.49
C THR A 3 -15.03 -0.99 35.44
N VAL A 4 -13.81 -1.52 35.61
CA VAL A 4 -12.58 -0.76 35.38
C VAL A 4 -12.55 -0.37 33.90
N THR A 5 -12.43 0.92 33.62
CA THR A 5 -12.25 1.40 32.25
C THR A 5 -10.82 1.05 31.81
N PRO A 6 -10.62 0.33 30.69
CA PRO A 6 -9.29 -0.05 30.25
C PRO A 6 -8.47 1.18 29.85
N GLU A 7 -7.17 1.12 30.11
CA GLU A 7 -6.19 2.06 29.56
C GLU A 7 -5.84 1.68 28.11
N PHE A 8 -5.62 2.67 27.26
CA PHE A 8 -5.28 2.47 25.85
C PHE A 8 -3.86 2.91 25.57
N GLN A 9 -3.10 2.09 24.85
CA GLN A 9 -1.81 2.45 24.28
C GLN A 9 -1.89 2.37 22.76
N VAL A 10 -1.60 3.50 22.09
CA VAL A 10 -1.66 3.67 20.65
C VAL A 10 -0.26 3.83 20.10
N TYR A 11 0.06 3.06 19.07
CA TYR A 11 1.33 3.13 18.36
C TYR A 11 1.09 3.72 16.97
N PHE A 12 1.83 4.77 16.64
CA PHE A 12 1.86 5.36 15.31
C PHE A 12 3.11 4.83 14.59
N ASN A 13 2.92 3.98 13.58
CA ASN A 13 4.02 3.45 12.79
C ASN A 13 4.09 4.13 11.42
N ASP A 14 5.31 4.50 11.03
CA ASP A 14 5.65 4.88 9.65
C ASP A 14 7.15 4.63 9.41
N LYS A 15 7.61 4.89 8.18
CA LYS A 15 9.02 4.90 7.80
C LYS A 15 9.80 5.90 8.65
N ALA A 16 11.11 5.65 8.82
CA ALA A 16 11.99 6.54 9.56
C ALA A 16 12.10 7.95 8.97
N SER A 17 11.77 8.12 7.69
CA SER A 17 11.73 9.41 7.00
C SER A 17 10.43 10.20 7.24
N ASN A 18 9.44 9.62 7.92
CA ASN A 18 8.21 10.31 8.26
C ASN A 18 8.47 11.41 9.30
N ASP A 19 7.70 12.50 9.22
CA ASP A 19 7.79 13.60 10.17
C ASP A 19 7.02 13.30 11.45
N PHE A 20 7.64 12.51 12.33
CA PHE A 20 7.11 12.23 13.66
C PHE A 20 7.04 13.47 14.56
N ASN A 21 7.83 14.52 14.31
CA ASN A 21 7.81 15.74 15.12
C ASN A 21 6.47 16.46 14.94
N THR A 22 6.03 16.62 13.69
CA THR A 22 4.73 17.19 13.38
C THR A 22 3.59 16.33 13.92
N LEU A 23 3.69 15.00 13.79
CA LEU A 23 2.72 14.08 14.40
C LEU A 23 2.61 14.32 15.92
N PHE A 24 3.73 14.28 16.66
CA PHE A 24 3.69 14.45 18.11
C PHE A 24 3.21 15.82 18.56
N ALA A 25 3.53 16.89 17.81
CA ALA A 25 3.02 18.22 18.07
C ALA A 25 1.50 18.36 17.84
N SER A 26 0.93 17.54 16.94
CA SER A 26 -0.50 17.54 16.60
C SER A 26 -1.37 16.71 17.55
N ILE A 27 -0.78 15.85 18.39
CA ILE A 27 -1.54 14.99 19.31
C ILE A 27 -2.19 15.85 20.42
N PRO A 28 -3.52 15.76 20.64
CA PRO A 28 -4.18 16.53 21.69
C PRO A 28 -3.65 16.21 23.08
N LEU A 29 -3.45 17.24 23.91
CA LEU A 29 -3.02 17.08 25.30
C LEU A 29 -4.05 16.33 26.15
N GLU A 30 -5.34 16.57 25.91
CA GLU A 30 -6.47 15.97 26.65
C GLU A 30 -6.89 14.59 26.10
N LYS A 31 -5.96 13.84 25.52
CA LYS A 31 -6.23 12.49 25.02
C LYS A 31 -6.46 11.49 26.16
N ARG A 32 -7.30 10.48 25.89
CA ARG A 32 -7.59 9.36 26.82
C ARG A 32 -6.80 8.08 26.49
N TYR A 33 -5.60 8.23 25.94
CA TYR A 33 -4.71 7.13 25.57
C TYR A 33 -3.24 7.55 25.64
N PHE A 34 -2.35 6.59 25.91
CA PHE A 34 -0.90 6.76 25.77
C PHE A 34 -0.50 6.62 24.31
N ALA A 35 0.47 7.41 23.85
CA ALA A 35 0.93 7.37 22.46
C ALA A 35 2.43 7.11 22.37
N ALA A 36 2.84 6.33 21.37
CA ALA A 36 4.23 6.15 20.99
C ALA A 36 4.39 6.14 19.47
N GLY A 37 5.52 6.63 18.97
CA GLY A 37 5.91 6.43 17.58
C GLY A 37 6.75 5.17 17.42
N VAL A 38 6.59 4.47 16.31
CA VAL A 38 7.32 3.25 15.98
C VAL A 38 7.91 3.40 14.59
N LEU A 39 9.24 3.52 14.52
CA LEU A 39 9.94 3.69 13.25
C LEU A 39 10.20 2.34 12.61
N GLY A 40 9.82 2.19 11.33
CA GLY A 40 10.16 0.99 10.57
C GLY A 40 9.17 0.69 9.46
N SER A 41 9.58 -0.15 8.51
CA SER A 41 8.68 -0.60 7.45
C SER A 41 7.66 -1.61 8.00
N PHE A 42 6.38 -1.36 7.74
CA PHE A 42 5.30 -2.28 8.09
C PHE A 42 5.40 -3.65 7.38
N HIS A 43 6.19 -3.78 6.30
CA HIS A 43 6.39 -5.08 5.65
C HIS A 43 7.14 -6.09 6.54
N GLY A 44 7.78 -5.65 7.62
CA GLY A 44 8.50 -6.49 8.57
C GLY A 44 7.90 -6.46 9.98
N ARG A 45 8.59 -7.12 10.91
CA ARG A 45 8.27 -7.10 12.34
C ARG A 45 8.64 -5.75 12.97
N LEU A 46 7.75 -5.23 13.80
CA LEU A 46 7.83 -3.95 14.51
C LEU A 46 7.60 -4.11 16.01
N PHE A 47 6.87 -5.14 16.43
CA PHE A 47 6.44 -5.32 17.81
C PHE A 47 6.85 -6.68 18.38
N PRO A 48 6.94 -6.80 19.72
CA PRO A 48 7.03 -8.10 20.39
C PRO A 48 5.88 -9.03 20.01
N ARG A 49 6.03 -10.33 20.33
CA ARG A 49 4.97 -11.29 20.03
C ARG A 49 3.74 -11.02 20.89
N ALA A 50 2.55 -11.16 20.31
CA ALA A 50 1.26 -11.06 21.01
C ALA A 50 1.14 -9.80 21.91
N SER A 51 1.52 -8.64 21.39
CA SER A 51 1.44 -7.36 22.10
C SER A 51 0.38 -6.41 21.56
N LEU A 52 -0.22 -6.70 20.40
CA LEU A 52 -1.23 -5.86 19.76
C LEU A 52 -2.61 -6.50 19.85
N HIS A 53 -3.60 -5.74 20.31
CA HIS A 53 -5.00 -6.15 20.33
C HIS A 53 -5.73 -5.83 19.02
N PHE A 54 -5.33 -4.70 18.40
CA PHE A 54 -5.94 -4.19 17.18
C PHE A 54 -4.87 -3.54 16.30
N VAL A 55 -4.89 -3.83 15.00
CA VAL A 55 -4.04 -3.19 13.99
C VAL A 55 -4.92 -2.47 12.98
N ASN A 56 -4.59 -1.21 12.69
CA ASN A 56 -5.21 -0.42 11.63
C ASN A 56 -4.17 -0.10 10.56
N SER A 57 -4.45 -0.42 9.31
CA SER A 57 -3.67 0.02 8.16
C SER A 57 -4.59 0.67 7.14
N PHE A 58 -4.39 1.98 6.94
CA PHE A 58 -5.24 2.78 6.08
C PHE A 58 -4.38 3.40 4.97
N THR A 59 -4.73 3.12 3.71
CA THR A 59 -4.08 3.64 2.50
C THR A 59 -2.54 3.50 2.53
N ALA A 60 -2.02 2.36 3.00
CA ALA A 60 -0.58 2.12 3.09
C ALA A 60 -0.12 0.92 2.25
N LEU A 61 -0.91 -0.17 2.22
CA LEU A 61 -0.50 -1.45 1.63
C LEU A 61 -0.39 -1.47 0.10
N HIS A 62 -0.81 -0.41 -0.58
CA HIS A 62 -0.55 -0.24 -2.02
C HIS A 62 0.91 0.15 -2.30
N TRP A 63 1.64 0.66 -1.30
CA TRP A 63 3.06 0.97 -1.44
C TRP A 63 3.90 -0.30 -1.32
N LEU A 64 4.58 -0.65 -2.40
CA LEU A 64 5.56 -1.73 -2.42
C LEU A 64 6.80 -1.33 -1.60
N SER A 65 7.46 -2.34 -1.04
CA SER A 65 8.77 -2.19 -0.37
C SER A 65 9.86 -1.65 -1.31
N ARG A 66 9.73 -1.93 -2.61
CA ARG A 66 10.62 -1.50 -3.69
C ARG A 66 9.91 -1.64 -5.03
N VAL A 67 10.45 -0.97 -6.04
CA VAL A 67 10.11 -1.23 -7.45
C VAL A 67 10.57 -2.66 -7.82
N PRO A 68 9.80 -3.42 -8.61
CA PRO A 68 10.27 -4.68 -9.18
C PRO A 68 11.57 -4.47 -9.96
N LYS A 69 12.60 -5.27 -9.68
CA LYS A 69 13.94 -5.04 -10.25
C LYS A 69 13.92 -5.15 -11.78
N GLU A 70 13.09 -6.06 -12.27
CA GLU A 70 12.90 -6.39 -13.67
C GLU A 70 12.29 -5.22 -14.46
N ALA A 71 11.58 -4.30 -13.79
CA ALA A 71 10.95 -3.14 -14.43
C ALA A 71 11.96 -2.07 -14.89
N GLY A 72 13.08 -1.95 -14.18
CA GLY A 72 14.15 -0.99 -14.48
C GLY A 72 15.37 -1.58 -15.18
N ASP A 73 15.41 -2.91 -15.39
CA ASP A 73 16.54 -3.57 -16.04
C ASP A 73 16.44 -3.46 -17.56
N ILE A 74 17.48 -2.90 -18.18
CA ILE A 74 17.57 -2.70 -19.63
C ILE A 74 17.50 -4.01 -20.44
N ASN A 75 17.94 -5.11 -19.83
CA ASN A 75 17.99 -6.43 -20.49
C ASN A 75 16.78 -7.31 -20.16
N SER A 76 15.86 -6.82 -19.33
CA SER A 76 14.68 -7.57 -18.89
C SER A 76 13.55 -7.46 -19.90
N SER A 77 12.87 -8.58 -20.15
CA SER A 77 11.61 -8.59 -20.92
C SER A 77 10.48 -7.86 -20.21
N ALA A 78 10.61 -7.59 -18.91
CA ALA A 78 9.69 -6.78 -18.12
C ALA A 78 10.14 -5.31 -18.00
N ARG A 79 11.02 -4.81 -18.87
CA ARG A 79 11.41 -3.39 -18.86
C ARG A 79 10.20 -2.49 -19.15
N ASN A 80 9.91 -1.55 -18.26
CA ASN A 80 8.74 -0.69 -18.37
C ASN A 80 9.01 0.59 -19.19
N LYS A 81 9.45 0.42 -20.45
CA LYS A 81 9.86 1.54 -21.31
C LYS A 81 8.71 2.53 -21.58
N GLY A 82 9.01 3.82 -21.52
CA GLY A 82 8.08 4.92 -21.85
C GLY A 82 6.93 5.08 -20.87
N ARG A 83 7.03 4.49 -19.67
CA ARG A 83 5.98 4.41 -18.65
C ARG A 83 6.60 4.48 -17.27
N ILE A 84 5.78 4.81 -16.29
CA ILE A 84 6.19 4.91 -14.88
C ILE A 84 5.47 3.92 -13.97
N HIS A 85 4.52 3.15 -14.51
CA HIS A 85 3.68 2.22 -13.77
C HIS A 85 3.20 1.06 -14.67
N TYR A 86 2.61 0.01 -14.10
CA TYR A 86 2.21 -1.20 -14.84
C TYR A 86 0.81 -1.13 -15.45
N THR A 87 0.00 -0.12 -15.11
CA THR A 87 -1.42 0.03 -15.46
C THR A 87 -1.76 -0.26 -16.93
N ASN A 88 -0.96 0.25 -17.85
CA ASN A 88 -1.08 0.01 -19.29
C ASN A 88 0.22 -0.56 -19.89
N ALA A 89 0.89 -1.41 -19.12
CA ALA A 89 2.15 -2.06 -19.50
C ALA A 89 1.94 -3.47 -20.06
N SER A 90 3.02 -4.14 -20.44
CA SER A 90 2.96 -5.52 -20.89
C SER A 90 2.71 -6.49 -19.73
N ASN A 91 2.28 -7.71 -20.05
CA ASN A 91 2.00 -8.75 -19.05
C ASN A 91 3.23 -9.06 -18.18
N GLU A 92 4.44 -8.99 -18.72
CA GLU A 92 5.68 -9.23 -18.01
C GLU A 92 5.91 -8.17 -16.90
N VAL A 93 5.62 -6.90 -17.20
CA VAL A 93 5.68 -5.81 -16.22
C VAL A 93 4.63 -6.04 -15.13
N VAL A 94 3.39 -6.34 -15.52
CA VAL A 94 2.29 -6.62 -14.57
C VAL A 94 2.68 -7.76 -13.63
N GLN A 95 3.20 -8.86 -14.17
CA GLN A 95 3.65 -10.01 -13.38
C GLN A 95 4.76 -9.66 -12.39
N ALA A 96 5.73 -8.84 -12.78
CA ALA A 96 6.81 -8.40 -11.89
C ALA A 96 6.26 -7.58 -10.70
N TYR A 97 5.32 -6.66 -10.97
CA TYR A 97 4.62 -5.91 -9.92
C TYR A 97 3.76 -6.80 -9.02
N THR A 98 3.00 -7.73 -9.60
CA THR A 98 2.20 -8.70 -8.85
C THR A 98 3.08 -9.57 -7.94
N ALA A 99 4.21 -10.06 -8.44
CA ALA A 99 5.15 -10.86 -7.64
C ALA A 99 5.71 -10.07 -6.46
N GLN A 100 6.08 -8.80 -6.67
CA GLN A 100 6.58 -7.96 -5.59
C GLN A 100 5.50 -7.63 -4.55
N TYR A 101 4.25 -7.41 -4.98
CA TYR A 101 3.11 -7.20 -4.09
C TYR A 101 2.81 -8.44 -3.23
N VAL A 102 2.75 -9.61 -3.86
CA VAL A 102 2.55 -10.90 -3.18
C VAL A 102 3.56 -11.08 -2.05
N LEU A 103 4.86 -10.91 -2.34
CA LEU A 103 5.92 -11.01 -1.35
C LEU A 103 5.74 -10.02 -0.19
N ASN A 104 5.28 -8.80 -0.48
CA ASN A 104 5.11 -7.75 0.52
C ASN A 104 3.90 -7.97 1.40
N MET A 105 2.78 -8.39 0.83
CA MET A 105 1.57 -8.71 1.58
C MET A 105 1.76 -9.94 2.46
N GLU A 106 2.41 -10.99 1.99
CA GLU A 106 2.72 -12.16 2.83
C GLU A 106 3.60 -11.78 4.02
N ALA A 107 4.67 -11.02 3.77
CA ALA A 107 5.57 -10.57 4.83
C ALA A 107 4.83 -9.69 5.86
N PHE A 108 3.97 -8.78 5.38
CA PHE A 108 3.11 -7.98 6.25
C PHE A 108 2.18 -8.86 7.09
N LEU A 109 1.41 -9.76 6.47
CA LEU A 109 0.46 -10.63 7.18
C LEU A 109 1.18 -11.52 8.20
N LEU A 110 2.28 -12.16 7.84
CA LEU A 110 3.07 -13.00 8.76
C LEU A 110 3.65 -12.18 9.93
N ALA A 111 4.14 -10.97 9.67
CA ALA A 111 4.62 -10.10 10.72
C ALA A 111 3.50 -9.73 11.70
N ARG A 112 2.32 -9.37 11.18
CA ARG A 112 1.14 -9.05 12.00
C ARG A 112 0.64 -10.27 12.77
N ALA A 113 0.65 -11.46 12.18
CA ALA A 113 0.23 -12.69 12.84
C ALA A 113 1.07 -13.01 14.09
N HIS A 114 2.36 -12.66 14.07
CA HIS A 114 3.21 -12.82 15.25
C HIS A 114 2.94 -11.78 16.34
N GLU A 115 2.50 -10.58 15.98
CA GLU A 115 2.40 -9.42 16.87
C GLU A 115 1.02 -9.26 17.49
N ILE A 116 -0.02 -9.68 16.76
CA ILE A 116 -1.40 -9.63 17.21
C ILE A 116 -1.66 -10.81 18.15
N ILE A 117 -2.37 -10.54 19.24
CA ILE A 117 -2.79 -11.59 20.18
C ILE A 117 -3.78 -12.57 19.51
N CYS A 118 -3.93 -13.77 20.08
CA CYS A 118 -5.03 -14.65 19.66
C CYS A 118 -6.39 -13.95 19.87
N GLY A 119 -7.22 -13.91 18.82
CA GLY A 119 -8.51 -13.21 18.81
C GLY A 119 -8.41 -11.69 18.60
N GLY A 120 -7.22 -11.13 18.41
CA GLY A 120 -7.05 -9.74 18.01
C GLY A 120 -7.51 -9.48 16.58
N LEU A 121 -7.78 -8.22 16.25
CA LEU A 121 -8.34 -7.82 14.95
C LEU A 121 -7.36 -6.97 14.14
N MET A 122 -7.53 -7.02 12.82
CA MET A 122 -6.82 -6.17 11.90
C MET A 122 -7.79 -5.57 10.89
N PHE A 123 -7.76 -4.24 10.75
CA PHE A 123 -8.50 -3.51 9.74
C PHE A 123 -7.54 -3.02 8.65
N ILE A 124 -7.91 -3.26 7.40
CA ILE A 124 -7.15 -2.85 6.22
C ILE A 124 -8.09 -2.08 5.29
N LEU A 125 -7.70 -0.85 4.95
CA LEU A 125 -8.23 -0.13 3.81
C LEU A 125 -7.10 0.17 2.82
N VAL A 126 -7.29 -0.20 1.56
CA VAL A 126 -6.30 -0.03 0.50
C VAL A 126 -7.01 0.35 -0.81
N PRO A 127 -6.41 1.21 -1.66
CA PRO A 127 -6.84 1.35 -3.04
C PRO A 127 -6.90 -0.01 -3.73
N ALA A 128 -8.05 -0.31 -4.33
CA ALA A 128 -8.29 -1.60 -4.97
C ALA A 128 -9.02 -1.41 -6.29
N ILE A 129 -8.75 -2.31 -7.23
CA ILE A 129 -9.47 -2.47 -8.49
C ILE A 129 -10.49 -3.60 -8.36
N PRO A 130 -11.58 -3.60 -9.16
CA PRO A 130 -12.49 -4.73 -9.21
C PRO A 130 -11.77 -5.99 -9.67
N ASP A 131 -12.32 -7.15 -9.31
CA ASP A 131 -11.78 -8.43 -9.78
C ASP A 131 -11.83 -8.51 -11.32
N ASP A 132 -10.81 -9.17 -11.89
CA ASP A 132 -10.68 -9.41 -13.33
C ASP A 132 -10.75 -8.14 -14.21
N THR A 133 -10.46 -6.96 -13.63
CA THR A 133 -10.43 -5.66 -14.32
C THR A 133 -8.99 -5.16 -14.51
N LEU A 134 -8.73 -4.44 -15.61
CA LEU A 134 -7.41 -3.85 -15.85
C LEU A 134 -7.23 -2.59 -15.01
N ALA A 135 -6.03 -2.42 -14.43
CA ALA A 135 -5.74 -1.25 -13.62
C ALA A 135 -5.89 0.08 -14.39
N SER A 136 -5.63 0.10 -15.70
CA SER A 136 -5.84 1.27 -16.59
C SER A 136 -7.31 1.68 -16.76
N GLN A 137 -8.28 0.86 -16.36
CA GLN A 137 -9.71 1.17 -16.45
C GLN A 137 -10.23 1.88 -15.19
N GLU A 138 -9.43 1.96 -14.14
CA GLU A 138 -9.80 2.55 -12.85
C GLU A 138 -9.21 3.95 -12.69
N SER A 139 -9.91 4.82 -11.96
CA SER A 139 -9.56 6.23 -11.81
C SER A 139 -8.13 6.48 -11.34
N ILE A 140 -7.65 5.67 -10.38
CA ILE A 140 -6.28 5.75 -9.87
C ILE A 140 -5.27 5.32 -10.94
N GLY A 141 -5.58 4.28 -11.72
CA GLY A 141 -4.69 3.84 -12.79
C GLY A 141 -4.61 4.85 -13.93
N LEU A 142 -5.73 5.45 -14.32
CA LEU A 142 -5.77 6.55 -15.28
C LEU A 142 -4.92 7.74 -14.81
N LEU A 143 -4.97 8.10 -13.52
CA LEU A 143 -4.14 9.17 -12.99
C LEU A 143 -2.64 8.87 -13.12
N LEU A 144 -2.23 7.62 -12.88
CA LEU A 144 -0.85 7.18 -13.03
C LEU A 144 -0.40 7.18 -14.51
N ASP A 145 -1.28 6.76 -15.42
CA ASP A 145 -1.04 6.81 -16.87
C ASP A 145 -0.90 8.26 -17.38
N VAL A 146 -1.75 9.17 -16.91
CA VAL A 146 -1.67 10.61 -17.23
C VAL A 146 -0.36 11.19 -16.72
N LEU A 147 0.04 10.89 -15.48
CA LEU A 147 1.31 11.35 -14.92
C LEU A 147 2.51 10.85 -15.76
N GLY A 148 2.49 9.57 -16.16
CA GLY A 148 3.51 9.00 -17.04
C GLY A 148 3.56 9.70 -18.40
N THR A 149 2.40 9.99 -18.98
CA THR A 149 2.29 10.70 -20.26
C THR A 149 2.85 12.12 -20.16
N CYS A 150 2.54 12.86 -19.09
CA CYS A 150 3.11 14.18 -18.86
C CYS A 150 4.64 14.15 -18.80
N LEU A 151 5.23 13.17 -18.11
CA LEU A 151 6.68 13.02 -18.04
C LEU A 151 7.30 12.69 -19.40
N MET A 152 6.63 11.86 -20.22
CA MET A 152 7.06 11.58 -21.58
C MET A 152 6.95 12.79 -22.50
N GLU A 153 5.91 13.61 -22.39
CA GLU A 153 5.81 14.87 -23.15
C GLU A 153 6.93 15.85 -22.75
N MET A 154 7.25 15.97 -21.46
CA MET A 154 8.39 16.76 -21.01
C MET A 154 9.72 16.24 -21.57
N ALA A 155 9.87 14.92 -21.74
CA ALA A 155 11.05 14.33 -22.38
C ALA A 155 11.11 14.67 -23.88
N LYS A 156 9.99 14.60 -24.60
CA LYS A 156 9.90 15.02 -26.02
C LYS A 156 10.21 16.51 -26.23
N MET A 157 9.89 17.34 -25.24
CA MET A 157 10.22 18.76 -25.22
C MET A 157 11.68 19.03 -24.76
N GLU A 158 12.49 17.99 -24.57
CA GLU A 158 13.89 18.07 -24.11
C GLU A 158 14.05 18.72 -22.71
N ILE A 159 12.98 18.79 -21.91
CA ILE A 159 13.01 19.28 -20.52
C ILE A 159 13.57 18.19 -19.59
N LEU A 160 13.31 16.91 -19.92
CA LEU A 160 13.79 15.73 -19.20
C LEU A 160 14.53 14.80 -20.16
N ASP A 161 15.48 14.05 -19.61
CA ASP A 161 16.10 12.93 -20.32
C ASP A 161 15.11 11.74 -20.36
N GLU A 162 14.75 11.28 -21.56
CA GLU A 162 13.85 10.14 -21.77
C GLU A 162 14.35 8.89 -21.03
N ALA A 163 15.67 8.67 -20.97
CA ALA A 163 16.25 7.53 -20.26
C ALA A 163 15.95 7.57 -18.75
N LYS A 164 15.81 8.76 -18.16
CA LYS A 164 15.40 8.91 -16.76
C LYS A 164 13.95 8.51 -16.57
N VAL A 165 13.07 8.89 -17.49
CA VAL A 165 11.64 8.49 -17.44
C VAL A 165 11.53 6.98 -17.59
N ASP A 166 12.23 6.38 -18.56
CA ASP A 166 12.29 4.93 -18.77
C ASP A 166 12.75 4.14 -17.53
N SER A 167 13.68 4.70 -16.74
CA SER A 167 14.19 4.07 -15.53
C SER A 167 13.31 4.32 -14.30
N PHE A 168 12.43 5.32 -14.35
CA PHE A 168 11.61 5.75 -13.23
C PHE A 168 10.32 4.95 -13.15
N ASN A 169 10.10 4.27 -12.03
CA ASN A 169 8.94 3.42 -11.81
C ASN A 169 8.38 3.65 -10.41
N LEU A 170 7.06 3.77 -10.30
CA LEU A 170 6.38 3.99 -9.03
C LEU A 170 6.18 2.67 -8.29
N PRO A 171 6.63 2.52 -7.03
CA PRO A 171 6.43 1.32 -6.24
C PRO A 171 5.00 1.24 -5.68
N VAL A 172 4.01 1.27 -6.56
CA VAL A 172 2.58 1.25 -6.22
C VAL A 172 1.93 0.04 -6.88
N TYR A 173 1.09 -0.68 -6.14
CA TYR A 173 0.28 -1.77 -6.66
C TYR A 173 -1.17 -1.64 -6.21
N LEU A 174 -2.08 -1.80 -7.16
CA LEU A 174 -3.52 -1.82 -6.94
C LEU A 174 -3.98 -3.27 -6.89
N THR A 175 -4.41 -3.70 -5.71
CA THR A 175 -4.89 -5.07 -5.46
C THR A 175 -6.35 -5.23 -5.86
N SER A 176 -6.83 -6.47 -5.91
CA SER A 176 -8.27 -6.75 -5.96
C SER A 176 -8.76 -7.44 -4.68
N PRO A 177 -10.07 -7.44 -4.38
CA PRO A 177 -10.64 -8.21 -3.28
C PRO A 177 -10.29 -9.70 -3.35
N LYS A 178 -10.40 -10.32 -4.52
CA LYS A 178 -10.00 -11.72 -4.74
C LYS A 178 -8.54 -11.97 -4.38
N GLN A 179 -7.63 -11.11 -4.82
CA GLN A 179 -6.20 -11.26 -4.53
C GLN A 179 -5.89 -11.13 -3.03
N VAL A 180 -6.55 -10.19 -2.34
CA VAL A 180 -6.41 -10.06 -0.87
C VAL A 180 -6.92 -11.33 -0.18
N LYS A 181 -8.07 -11.86 -0.60
CA LYS A 181 -8.62 -13.09 -0.04
C LYS A 181 -7.66 -14.27 -0.23
N GLU A 182 -7.18 -14.49 -1.45
CA GLU A 182 -6.22 -15.55 -1.76
C GLU A 182 -4.95 -15.45 -0.91
N LEU A 183 -4.46 -14.23 -0.65
CA LEU A 183 -3.28 -13.98 0.20
C LEU A 183 -3.54 -14.32 1.67
N VAL A 184 -4.69 -13.93 2.20
CA VAL A 184 -5.08 -14.23 3.58
C VAL A 184 -5.25 -15.74 3.77
N ASP A 185 -5.96 -16.39 2.85
CA ASP A 185 -6.18 -17.83 2.87
C ASP A 185 -4.85 -18.60 2.76
N ARG A 186 -3.93 -18.13 1.91
CA ARG A 186 -2.61 -18.74 1.73
C ARG A 186 -1.71 -18.63 2.95
N VAL A 187 -1.71 -17.49 3.65
CA VAL A 187 -0.95 -17.32 4.90
C VAL A 187 -1.57 -18.13 6.04
N GLY A 188 -2.90 -18.27 6.06
CA GLY A 188 -3.62 -19.16 6.99
C GLY A 188 -3.58 -18.73 8.46
N CYS A 189 -3.16 -17.48 8.75
CA CYS A 189 -3.05 -16.96 10.12
C CYS A 189 -4.23 -16.07 10.55
N PHE A 190 -5.12 -15.71 9.62
CA PHE A 190 -6.26 -14.83 9.87
C PHE A 190 -7.52 -15.40 9.24
N THR A 191 -8.67 -15.09 9.83
CA THR A 191 -9.99 -15.26 9.23
C THR A 191 -10.49 -13.92 8.70
N ILE A 192 -11.18 -13.94 7.56
CA ILE A 192 -11.80 -12.74 6.99
C ILE A 192 -13.19 -12.59 7.60
N GLU A 193 -13.34 -11.65 8.54
CA GLU A 193 -14.65 -11.33 9.11
C GLU A 193 -15.52 -10.50 8.16
N ARG A 194 -14.89 -9.62 7.37
CA ARG A 194 -15.56 -8.75 6.40
C ARG A 194 -14.60 -8.36 5.28
N LEU A 195 -15.05 -8.44 4.04
CA LEU A 195 -14.32 -7.99 2.85
C LEU A 195 -15.29 -7.24 1.94
N GLU A 196 -15.05 -5.95 1.77
CA GLU A 196 -15.90 -5.08 0.98
C GLU A 196 -15.06 -4.10 0.17
N ARG A 197 -15.57 -3.75 -1.01
CA ARG A 197 -15.06 -2.65 -1.81
C ARG A 197 -15.94 -1.44 -1.55
N LEU A 198 -15.36 -0.37 -1.03
CA LEU A 198 -16.05 0.91 -0.90
C LEU A 198 -16.05 1.61 -2.25
N GLU A 199 -17.23 1.99 -2.74
CA GLU A 199 -17.31 2.87 -3.89
C GLU A 199 -16.88 4.25 -3.45
N THR A 200 -15.78 4.75 -4.02
CA THR A 200 -15.39 6.15 -3.81
C THR A 200 -16.44 7.03 -4.47
N LEU A 201 -17.30 7.63 -3.63
CA LEU A 201 -18.14 8.76 -3.99
C LEU A 201 -17.25 9.99 -4.23
N PHE A 202 -16.45 9.99 -5.28
CA PHE A 202 -16.17 11.26 -5.91
C PHE A 202 -17.52 11.70 -6.48
N PRO A 203 -18.11 12.83 -6.03
CA PRO A 203 -19.30 13.32 -6.68
C PRO A 203 -18.98 13.42 -8.17
N PRO A 204 -19.88 12.97 -9.07
CA PRO A 204 -19.67 13.16 -10.50
C PRO A 204 -19.31 14.62 -10.71
N ALA A 205 -18.24 14.89 -11.45
CA ALA A 205 -17.87 16.24 -11.80
C ALA A 205 -19.14 16.92 -12.32
N SER A 206 -19.66 17.90 -11.59
CA SER A 206 -20.74 18.75 -12.07
C SER A 206 -20.18 19.42 -13.31
N GLY A 207 -20.57 18.92 -14.48
CA GLY A 207 -20.15 19.46 -15.77
C GLY A 207 -20.42 20.96 -15.79
N ALA A 208 -19.38 21.72 -16.17
CA ALA A 208 -19.52 23.07 -16.68
C ALA A 208 -19.54 22.99 -18.20
#